data_AF-A0A2E5HAP1-F1
#
_entry.id   AF-A0A2E5HAP1-F1
#
_cell.length_a   1.000
_cell.length_b   1.000
_cell.length_c   1.000
_cell.angle_alpha   90.00
_cell.angle_beta   90.00
_cell.angle_gamma   90.00
#
_symmetry.space_group_name_H-M   'P 1'
#
loop_
_entity.id
_entity.type
_entity.pdbx_description
1 polymer ?
#
loop_
_entity_poly.entity_id
_entity_poly.type
_entity_poly.pdbx_seq_one_letter_code
_entity_poly.pdbx_strand_id
1 'polypeptide(L)'
;MKLVTKIFGITLFPSTVFAAGQKSAGLPQMDISTFPSQLFWLIVTFLVLYLFMSKYVIPSLRTTIEERKDKILDDINDAEAVNNQASLSLKEYDDKLNGAGIKSSELISEAKDKSSKYADDLKNKSNENINQMIEESVKRIKSQQKDSENQVKQATLEAVKSIVSKYIENVPSDDEISKKLN
;
A
#
# COMPACT_ATOMS: atom_id res chain seq x y z
N MET A 1 -48.00 -34.25 -4.26
CA MET A 1 -49.01 -34.82 -3.35
C MET A 1 -50.15 -33.81 -3.22
N LYS A 2 -51.31 -34.12 -3.82
CA LYS A 2 -52.64 -33.47 -3.68
C LYS A 2 -52.74 -32.03 -4.23
N LEU A 3 -53.70 -31.63 -5.06
CA LEU A 3 -54.94 -32.26 -5.54
C LEU A 3 -55.39 -31.48 -6.81
N VAL A 4 -55.26 -32.10 -7.98
CA VAL A 4 -55.91 -31.66 -9.23
C VAL A 4 -57.30 -32.28 -9.21
N THR A 5 -58.32 -31.57 -8.72
CA THR A 5 -59.72 -32.04 -8.81
C THR A 5 -60.73 -30.90 -8.62
N LYS A 6 -61.06 -30.19 -9.70
CA LYS A 6 -62.41 -29.60 -9.87
C LYS A 6 -62.71 -29.30 -11.35
N ILE A 7 -62.58 -30.34 -12.18
CA ILE A 7 -63.39 -30.47 -13.39
C ILE A 7 -64.70 -31.07 -12.90
N PHE A 8 -65.71 -30.23 -12.70
CA PHE A 8 -67.06 -30.68 -12.45
C PHE A 8 -68.05 -29.78 -13.18
N GLY A 9 -68.70 -30.38 -14.18
CA GLY A 9 -70.04 -30.02 -14.57
C GLY A 9 -70.20 -28.71 -15.33
N ILE A 10 -69.88 -28.74 -16.62
CA ILE A 10 -70.70 -28.04 -17.61
C ILE A 10 -72.07 -28.73 -17.58
N THR A 11 -72.92 -28.32 -16.64
CA THR A 11 -74.35 -28.63 -16.65
C THR A 11 -75.05 -27.43 -17.25
N LEU A 12 -75.30 -27.56 -18.55
CA LEU A 12 -76.45 -27.05 -19.29
C LEU A 12 -77.52 -26.42 -18.38
N PHE A 13 -77.44 -25.11 -18.13
CA PHE A 13 -78.60 -24.36 -17.66
C PHE A 13 -79.55 -24.24 -18.86
N PRO A 14 -80.77 -24.80 -18.82
CA PRO A 14 -81.75 -24.53 -19.84
C PRO A 14 -82.12 -23.05 -19.71
N SER A 15 -81.86 -22.31 -20.79
CA SER A 15 -82.35 -20.95 -20.96
C SER A 15 -83.87 -20.96 -20.96
N THR A 16 -84.49 -20.60 -19.84
CA THR A 16 -85.87 -20.12 -19.84
C THR A 16 -85.88 -18.75 -20.50
N VAL A 17 -85.93 -18.75 -21.83
CA VAL A 17 -86.25 -17.57 -22.64
C VAL A 17 -87.72 -17.25 -22.38
N PHE A 18 -87.98 -16.14 -21.70
CA PHE A 18 -89.32 -15.57 -21.61
C PHE A 18 -89.64 -14.92 -22.96
N ALA A 19 -90.25 -15.70 -23.87
CA ALA A 19 -90.74 -15.21 -25.15
C ALA A 19 -92.12 -14.58 -24.96
N ALA A 20 -92.17 -13.25 -24.82
CA ALA A 20 -93.41 -12.48 -24.91
C ALA A 20 -93.60 -11.95 -26.35
N GLY A 21 -94.65 -12.42 -27.01
CA GLY A 21 -95.46 -11.68 -28.01
C GLY A 21 -94.77 -11.08 -29.25
N GLN A 22 -94.99 -11.73 -30.40
CA GLN A 22 -94.55 -11.37 -31.75
C GLN A 22 -95.24 -10.14 -32.37
N LYS A 23 -94.48 -9.26 -33.06
CA LYS A 23 -94.87 -8.59 -34.32
C LYS A 23 -93.65 -8.39 -35.26
N SER A 24 -93.62 -9.23 -36.30
CA SER A 24 -92.98 -9.16 -37.63
C SER A 24 -91.86 -8.13 -37.90
N ALA A 25 -90.63 -8.61 -38.13
CA ALA A 25 -89.93 -8.65 -39.44
C ALA A 25 -88.40 -8.79 -39.25
N GLY A 26 -87.79 -9.83 -39.83
CA GLY A 26 -86.33 -10.05 -39.84
C GLY A 26 -85.85 -11.14 -38.88
N LEU A 27 -84.66 -11.72 -39.14
CA LEU A 27 -84.03 -12.67 -38.23
C LEU A 27 -84.02 -12.08 -36.81
N PRO A 28 -84.40 -12.83 -35.76
CA PRO A 28 -84.49 -12.30 -34.38
C PRO A 28 -83.15 -11.79 -33.82
N GLN A 29 -82.02 -12.05 -34.50
CA GLN A 29 -80.70 -11.47 -34.18
C GLN A 29 -80.51 -10.05 -34.71
N MET A 30 -81.36 -9.55 -35.61
CA MET A 30 -81.30 -8.23 -36.22
C MET A 30 -82.46 -7.32 -35.78
N ASP A 31 -83.05 -7.60 -34.61
CA ASP A 31 -84.07 -6.74 -34.03
C ASP A 31 -83.41 -5.48 -33.43
N ILE A 32 -83.41 -4.41 -34.23
CA ILE A 32 -82.78 -3.11 -33.93
C ILE A 32 -83.37 -2.45 -32.67
N SER A 33 -84.55 -2.87 -32.21
CA SER A 33 -85.19 -2.31 -31.02
C SER A 33 -84.42 -2.59 -29.72
N THR A 34 -83.59 -3.64 -29.67
CA THR A 34 -82.81 -3.99 -28.47
C THR A 34 -81.43 -3.35 -28.41
N PHE A 35 -80.90 -2.87 -29.55
CA PHE A 35 -79.58 -2.26 -29.64
C PHE A 35 -79.36 -1.01 -28.76
N PRO A 36 -80.33 -0.09 -28.58
CA PRO A 36 -80.12 1.08 -27.70
C PRO A 36 -79.85 0.70 -26.24
N SER A 37 -80.54 -0.33 -25.72
CA SER A 37 -80.34 -0.81 -24.34
C SER A 37 -78.96 -1.46 -24.18
N GLN A 38 -78.55 -2.26 -25.16
CA GLN A 38 -77.22 -2.89 -25.15
C GLN A 38 -76.11 -1.85 -25.28
N LEU A 39 -76.29 -0.81 -26.11
CA LEU A 39 -75.35 0.29 -26.25
C LEU A 39 -75.27 1.13 -24.96
N PHE A 40 -76.40 1.37 -24.28
CA PHE A 40 -76.42 2.04 -22.99
C PHE A 40 -75.59 1.28 -21.95
N TRP A 41 -75.82 -0.02 -21.77
CA TRP A 41 -75.05 -0.82 -20.82
C TRP A 41 -73.58 -1.00 -21.23
N LEU A 42 -73.29 -1.09 -22.53
CA LEU A 42 -71.91 -1.06 -23.04
C LEU A 42 -71.20 0.22 -22.61
N ILE A 43 -71.83 1.38 -22.80
CA ILE A 43 -71.26 2.67 -22.39
C ILE A 43 -71.07 2.69 -20.87
N VAL A 44 -72.09 2.30 -20.09
CA VAL A 44 -72.00 2.31 -18.61
C VAL A 44 -70.86 1.42 -18.11
N THR A 45 -70.78 0.17 -18.57
CA THR A 45 -69.72 -0.77 -18.17
C THR A 45 -68.35 -0.32 -18.64
N PHE A 46 -68.24 0.22 -19.86
CA PHE A 46 -67.00 0.78 -20.38
C PHE A 46 -66.53 1.98 -19.58
N LEU A 47 -67.44 2.87 -19.16
CA LEU A 47 -67.12 4.04 -18.34
C LEU A 47 -66.65 3.63 -16.94
N VAL A 48 -67.31 2.65 -16.33
CA VAL A 48 -66.88 2.08 -15.03
C VAL A 48 -65.48 1.46 -15.16
N LEU A 49 -65.23 0.66 -16.19
CA LEU A 49 -63.90 0.09 -16.46
C LEU A 49 -62.85 1.18 -16.69
N TYR A 50 -63.18 2.20 -17.48
CA TYR A 50 -62.28 3.33 -17.78
C TYR A 50 -61.87 4.08 -16.51
N LEU A 51 -62.83 4.39 -15.63
CA LEU A 51 -62.55 5.04 -14.35
C LEU A 51 -61.70 4.16 -13.44
N PHE A 52 -61.96 2.84 -13.40
CA PHE A 52 -61.14 1.89 -12.66
C PHE A 52 -59.69 1.85 -13.16
N MET A 53 -59.48 1.74 -14.47
CA MET A 53 -58.15 1.75 -15.08
C MET A 53 -57.42 3.07 -14.82
N SER A 54 -58.11 4.20 -15.01
CA SER A 54 -57.56 5.54 -14.83
C SER A 54 -57.13 5.78 -13.38
N LYS A 55 -57.93 5.33 -12.40
CA LYS A 55 -57.69 5.59 -10.98
C LYS A 55 -56.74 4.60 -10.31
N TYR A 56 -56.66 3.35 -10.77
CA TYR A 56 -55.88 2.30 -10.09
C TYR A 56 -54.71 1.77 -10.92
N VAL A 57 -54.95 1.39 -12.17
CA VAL A 57 -53.95 0.69 -12.99
C VAL A 57 -52.87 1.63 -13.50
N ILE A 58 -53.27 2.77 -14.06
CA ILE A 58 -52.32 3.78 -14.57
C ILE A 58 -51.39 4.33 -13.47
N PRO A 59 -51.86 4.74 -12.28
CA PRO A 59 -50.96 5.24 -11.24
C PRO A 59 -49.99 4.15 -10.75
N SER A 60 -50.43 2.90 -10.57
CA SER A 60 -49.55 1.81 -10.17
C SER A 60 -48.42 1.57 -11.18
N LEU A 61 -48.71 1.62 -12.48
CA LEU A 61 -47.70 1.50 -13.53
C LEU A 61 -46.70 2.66 -13.52
N ARG A 62 -47.18 3.89 -13.30
CA ARG A 62 -46.29 5.07 -13.19
C ARG A 62 -45.34 4.93 -12.01
N THR A 63 -45.83 4.53 -10.84
CA THR A 63 -45.00 4.33 -9.65
C THR A 63 -43.86 3.35 -9.92
N THR A 64 -44.14 2.18 -10.50
CA THR A 64 -43.09 1.19 -10.81
C THR A 64 -42.07 1.70 -11.83
N ILE A 65 -42.49 2.50 -12.82
CA ILE A 65 -41.56 3.08 -13.79
C ILE A 65 -40.66 4.11 -13.09
N GLU A 66 -41.22 4.95 -12.23
CA GLU A 66 -40.46 5.96 -11.49
C GLU A 66 -39.49 5.31 -10.52
N GLU A 67 -39.94 4.35 -9.70
CA GLU A 67 -39.08 3.57 -8.79
C GLU A 67 -37.88 2.95 -9.51
N ARG A 68 -38.09 2.41 -10.73
CA ARG A 68 -37.00 1.86 -11.53
C ARG A 68 -36.04 2.93 -12.04
N LYS A 69 -36.55 4.09 -12.45
CA LYS A 69 -35.70 5.20 -12.89
C LYS A 69 -34.89 5.75 -11.73
N ASP A 70 -35.52 6.00 -10.59
CA ASP A 70 -34.87 6.49 -9.38
C ASP A 70 -33.78 5.51 -8.96
N LYS A 71 -34.08 4.22 -8.91
CA LYS A 71 -33.08 3.20 -8.58
C LYS A 71 -31.90 3.19 -9.55
N ILE A 72 -32.15 3.33 -10.86
CA ILE A 72 -31.06 3.39 -11.85
C ILE A 72 -30.19 4.63 -11.62
N LEU A 73 -30.81 5.78 -11.34
CA LEU A 73 -30.08 7.02 -11.05
C LEU A 73 -29.26 6.90 -9.78
N ASP A 74 -29.84 6.34 -8.71
CA ASP A 74 -29.14 6.08 -7.45
C ASP A 74 -27.97 5.10 -7.66
N ASP A 75 -28.18 3.98 -8.36
CA ASP A 75 -27.13 3.01 -8.67
C ASP A 75 -25.99 3.64 -9.48
N ILE A 76 -26.29 4.56 -10.42
CA ILE A 76 -25.29 5.32 -11.19
C ILE A 76 -24.52 6.29 -10.29
N ASN A 77 -25.22 7.06 -9.45
CA ASN A 77 -24.61 8.02 -8.53
C ASN A 77 -23.70 7.30 -7.52
N ASP A 78 -24.15 6.18 -6.97
CA ASP A 78 -23.38 5.34 -6.05
C ASP A 78 -22.15 4.76 -6.75
N ALA A 79 -22.30 4.27 -7.99
CA ALA A 79 -21.17 3.79 -8.77
C ALA A 79 -20.16 4.90 -9.06
N GLU A 80 -20.59 6.12 -9.37
CA GLU A 80 -19.71 7.27 -9.57
C GLU A 80 -19.01 7.67 -8.26
N ALA A 81 -19.73 7.69 -7.13
CA ALA A 81 -19.17 7.98 -5.82
C ALA A 81 -18.10 6.94 -5.42
N VAL A 82 -18.36 5.65 -5.65
CA VAL A 82 -17.39 4.57 -5.39
C VAL A 82 -16.18 4.69 -6.31
N ASN A 83 -16.36 4.99 -7.60
CA ASN A 83 -15.25 5.22 -8.53
C ASN A 83 -14.39 6.43 -8.13
N ASN A 84 -15.02 7.51 -7.68
CA ASN A 84 -14.32 8.70 -7.20
C ASN A 84 -13.53 8.40 -5.92
N GLN A 85 -14.12 7.69 -4.95
CA GLN A 85 -13.42 7.27 -3.74
C GLN A 85 -12.24 6.32 -4.03
N ALA A 86 -12.42 5.37 -4.96
CA ALA A 86 -11.37 4.48 -5.40
C ALA A 86 -10.22 5.25 -6.07
N SER A 87 -10.55 6.20 -6.94
CA SER A 87 -9.56 7.06 -7.62
C SER A 87 -8.78 7.94 -6.64
N LEU A 88 -9.47 8.51 -5.64
CA LEU A 88 -8.82 9.27 -4.57
C LEU A 88 -7.90 8.39 -3.72
N SER A 89 -8.36 7.20 -3.34
CA SER A 89 -7.58 6.24 -2.55
C SER A 89 -6.33 5.77 -3.32
N LEU A 90 -6.47 5.53 -4.63
CA LEU A 90 -5.36 5.16 -5.49
C LEU A 90 -4.33 6.29 -5.61
N LYS A 91 -4.79 7.53 -5.77
CA LYS A 91 -3.92 8.71 -5.78
C LYS A 91 -3.16 8.87 -4.46
N GLU A 92 -3.84 8.76 -3.32
CA GLU A 92 -3.18 8.82 -2.00
C GLU A 92 -2.18 7.69 -1.79
N TYR A 93 -2.47 6.50 -2.31
CA TYR A 93 -1.57 5.36 -2.25
C TYR A 93 -0.31 5.60 -3.10
N ASP A 94 -0.47 6.09 -4.33
CA ASP A 94 0.65 6.45 -5.22
C ASP A 94 1.50 7.58 -4.62
N ASP A 95 0.87 8.59 -4.03
CA ASP A 95 1.57 9.68 -3.33
C ASP A 95 2.38 9.16 -2.14
N LYS A 96 1.84 8.20 -1.37
CA LYS A 96 2.55 7.55 -0.27
C LYS A 96 3.73 6.71 -0.76
N LEU A 97 3.57 5.96 -1.86
CA LEU A 97 4.66 5.18 -2.46
C LEU A 97 5.79 6.08 -2.97
N ASN A 98 5.44 7.15 -3.71
CA ASN A 98 6.41 8.12 -4.18
C ASN A 98 7.13 8.81 -3.02
N GLY A 99 6.38 9.25 -2.00
CA GLY A 99 6.94 9.84 -0.78
C GLY A 99 7.87 8.89 -0.02
N ALA A 100 7.51 7.61 0.08
CA ALA A 100 8.35 6.58 0.69
C ALA A 100 9.63 6.32 -0.12
N GLY A 101 9.53 6.28 -1.45
CA GLY A 101 10.69 6.14 -2.35
C GLY A 101 11.69 7.29 -2.21
N ILE A 102 11.20 8.54 -2.17
CA ILE A 102 12.03 9.73 -1.96
C ILE A 102 12.72 9.67 -0.58
N LYS A 103 11.97 9.41 0.49
CA LYS A 103 12.54 9.29 1.85
C LYS A 103 13.57 8.17 1.96
N SER A 104 13.33 7.03 1.32
CA SER A 104 14.30 5.93 1.29
C SER A 104 15.59 6.33 0.59
N SER A 105 15.49 7.03 -0.55
CA SER A 105 16.66 7.53 -1.28
C SER A 105 17.46 8.54 -0.44
N GLU A 106 16.76 9.46 0.22
CA GLU A 106 17.35 10.46 1.12
C GLU A 106 18.07 9.80 2.29
N LEU A 107 17.44 8.82 2.97
CA LEU A 107 18.06 8.07 4.06
C LEU A 107 19.29 7.28 3.60
N ILE A 108 19.26 6.68 2.41
CA ILE A 108 20.42 5.97 1.84
C ILE A 108 21.56 6.94 1.55
N SER A 109 21.26 8.11 0.99
CA SER A 109 22.26 9.15 0.72
C SER A 109 22.87 9.66 2.03
N GLU A 110 22.05 9.97 3.03
CA GLU A 110 22.50 10.45 4.33
C GLU A 110 23.34 9.40 5.06
N ALA A 111 22.94 8.12 5.02
CA ALA A 111 23.70 7.02 5.60
C ALA A 111 25.05 6.84 4.90
N LYS A 112 25.10 6.97 3.57
CA LYS A 112 26.35 6.91 2.80
C LYS A 112 27.28 8.06 3.16
N ASP A 113 26.76 9.28 3.26
CA ASP A 113 27.55 10.46 3.63
C ASP A 113 28.08 10.36 5.06
N LYS A 114 27.26 9.91 6.01
CA LYS A 114 27.67 9.64 7.39
C LYS A 114 28.74 8.55 7.44
N SER A 115 28.56 7.46 6.69
CA SER A 115 29.53 6.37 6.63
C SER A 115 30.87 6.83 6.03
N SER A 116 30.85 7.67 4.99
CA SER A 116 32.07 8.21 4.39
C SER A 116 32.81 9.11 5.38
N LYS A 117 32.10 10.05 6.03
CA LYS A 117 32.68 10.92 7.05
C LYS A 117 33.27 10.14 8.22
N TYR A 118 32.57 9.10 8.67
CA TYR A 118 33.07 8.24 9.75
C TYR A 118 34.32 7.46 9.33
N ALA A 119 34.37 6.95 8.10
CA ALA A 119 35.56 6.27 7.56
C ALA A 119 36.76 7.23 7.44
N ASP A 120 36.53 8.47 7.01
CA ASP A 120 37.57 9.49 6.90
C ASP A 120 38.09 9.90 8.29
N ASP A 121 37.21 10.10 9.27
CA ASP A 121 37.59 10.41 10.65
C ASP A 121 38.43 9.28 11.28
N LEU A 122 37.97 8.03 11.12
CA LEU A 122 38.69 6.85 11.61
C LEU A 122 40.07 6.73 10.95
N LYS A 123 40.17 6.99 9.64
CA LYS A 123 41.43 6.97 8.91
C LYS A 123 42.38 8.06 9.41
N ASN A 124 41.88 9.28 9.62
CA ASN A 124 42.68 10.39 10.16
C ASN A 124 43.21 10.06 11.56
N LYS A 125 42.33 9.59 12.45
CA LYS A 125 42.71 9.17 13.81
C LYS A 125 43.71 8.01 13.81
N SER A 126 43.54 7.05 12.90
CA SER A 126 44.51 5.96 12.74
C SER A 126 45.87 6.47 12.27
N ASN A 127 45.90 7.41 11.32
CA ASN A 127 47.14 8.02 10.84
C ASN A 127 47.84 8.82 11.95
N GLU A 128 47.10 9.56 12.77
CA GLU A 128 47.65 10.27 13.94
C GLU A 128 48.29 9.30 14.93
N ASN A 129 47.58 8.20 15.28
CA ASN A 129 48.13 7.18 16.17
C ASN A 129 49.38 6.51 15.59
N ILE A 130 49.38 6.19 14.30
CA ILE A 130 50.55 5.63 13.61
C ILE A 130 51.73 6.60 13.68
N ASN A 131 51.50 7.89 13.40
CA ASN A 131 52.54 8.91 13.46
C ASN A 131 53.12 9.06 14.88
N GLN A 132 52.27 9.05 15.92
CA GLN A 132 52.72 9.06 17.31
C GLN A 132 53.57 7.82 17.64
N MET A 133 53.12 6.64 17.21
CA MET A 133 53.83 5.37 17.44
C MET A 133 55.20 5.34 16.73
N ILE A 134 55.28 5.92 15.53
CA ILE A 134 56.54 6.14 14.80
C ILE A 134 57.45 7.07 15.60
N GLU A 135 56.96 8.21 16.07
CA GLU A 135 57.76 9.18 16.83
C GLU A 135 58.32 8.58 18.12
N GLU A 136 57.50 7.85 18.88
CA GLU A 136 57.95 7.13 20.07
C GLU A 136 58.98 6.06 19.75
N SER A 137 58.79 5.31 18.65
CA SER A 137 59.72 4.27 18.24
C SER A 137 61.05 4.85 17.81
N VAL A 138 61.06 5.99 17.11
CA VAL A 138 62.29 6.74 16.79
C VAL A 138 62.99 7.21 18.06
N LYS A 139 62.26 7.72 19.06
CA LYS A 139 62.84 8.10 20.36
C LYS A 139 63.46 6.89 21.08
N ARG A 140 62.76 5.75 21.13
CA ARG A 140 63.27 4.50 21.70
C ARG A 140 64.53 4.01 20.99
N ILE A 141 64.55 4.00 19.66
CA ILE A 141 65.72 3.62 18.85
C ILE A 141 66.91 4.52 19.16
N LYS A 142 66.72 5.85 19.23
CA LYS A 142 67.80 6.79 19.57
C LYS A 142 68.36 6.56 20.98
N SER A 143 67.50 6.30 21.97
CA SER A 143 67.94 5.96 23.33
C SER A 143 68.76 4.67 23.32
N GLN A 144 68.22 3.62 22.69
CA GLN A 144 68.90 2.32 22.60
C GLN A 144 70.25 2.43 21.88
N GLN A 145 70.34 3.25 20.83
CA GLN A 145 71.60 3.50 20.13
C GLN A 145 72.64 4.14 21.05
N LYS A 146 72.25 5.15 21.83
CA LYS A 146 73.13 5.81 22.81
C LYS A 146 73.57 4.84 23.91
N ASP A 147 72.66 4.00 24.41
CA ASP A 147 72.96 2.99 25.42
C ASP A 147 73.92 1.93 24.89
N SER A 148 73.70 1.44 23.65
CA SER A 148 74.60 0.52 22.97
C SER A 148 75.99 1.14 22.74
N GLU A 149 76.08 2.41 22.34
CA GLU A 149 77.37 3.12 22.20
C GLU A 149 78.13 3.18 23.53
N ASN A 150 77.44 3.45 24.64
CA ASN A 150 78.04 3.43 25.98
C ASN A 150 78.50 2.04 26.38
N GLN A 151 77.68 1.01 26.14
CA GLN A 151 78.05 -0.39 26.41
C GLN A 151 79.27 -0.82 25.59
N VAL A 152 79.35 -0.44 24.31
CA VAL A 152 80.52 -0.73 23.46
C VAL A 152 81.76 -0.03 24.00
N LYS A 153 81.67 1.24 24.41
CA LYS A 153 82.80 1.95 25.04
C LYS A 153 83.26 1.24 26.32
N GLN A 154 82.33 0.85 27.18
CA GLN A 154 82.64 0.16 28.44
C GLN A 154 83.28 -1.22 28.18
N ALA A 155 82.71 -2.02 27.28
CA ALA A 155 83.27 -3.31 26.89
C ALA A 155 84.65 -3.17 26.24
N THR A 156 84.89 -2.10 25.47
CA THR A 156 86.20 -1.81 24.88
C THR A 156 87.22 -1.44 25.95
N LEU A 157 86.84 -0.62 26.94
CA LEU A 157 87.71 -0.28 28.08
C LEU A 157 88.06 -1.54 28.90
N GLU A 158 87.09 -2.41 29.17
CA GLU A 158 87.32 -3.67 29.86
C GLU A 158 88.23 -4.61 29.07
N ALA A 159 88.03 -4.71 27.74
CA ALA A 159 88.88 -5.51 26.86
C ALA A 159 90.32 -4.97 26.81
N VAL A 160 90.51 -3.65 26.70
CA VAL A 160 91.83 -3.02 26.73
C VAL A 160 92.50 -3.24 28.09
N LYS A 161 91.77 -3.06 29.21
CA LYS A 161 92.29 -3.32 30.57
C LYS A 161 92.73 -4.78 30.73
N SER A 162 91.94 -5.72 30.23
CA SER A 162 92.26 -7.16 30.21
C SER A 162 93.52 -7.45 29.39
N ILE A 163 93.63 -6.92 28.17
CA ILE A 163 94.82 -7.09 27.31
C ILE A 163 96.08 -6.49 27.96
N VAL A 164 95.99 -5.27 28.50
CA VAL A 164 97.11 -4.58 29.15
C VAL A 164 97.56 -5.32 30.41
N SER A 165 96.62 -5.77 31.25
CA SER A 165 96.95 -6.56 32.46
C SER A 165 97.61 -7.91 32.16
N LYS A 166 97.39 -8.46 30.96
CA LYS A 166 98.01 -9.72 30.51
C LYS A 166 99.42 -9.53 29.94
N TYR A 167 99.83 -8.28 29.66
CA TYR A 167 101.08 -7.95 28.97
C TYR A 167 102.01 -6.99 29.75
N ILE A 168 101.49 -6.23 30.72
CA ILE A 168 102.26 -5.29 31.56
C ILE A 168 101.95 -5.58 33.04
N GLU A 169 102.96 -5.97 33.81
CA GLU A 169 102.88 -6.35 35.23
C GLU A 169 102.60 -5.18 36.20
N ASN A 170 102.24 -3.98 35.72
CA ASN A 170 101.95 -2.81 36.56
C ASN A 170 100.83 -1.92 35.98
N VAL A 171 99.73 -1.80 36.72
CA VAL A 171 98.44 -1.22 36.30
C VAL A 171 98.43 0.31 36.44
N PRO A 172 98.20 1.10 35.37
CA PRO A 172 97.94 2.53 35.51
C PRO A 172 96.47 2.80 35.91
N SER A 173 96.28 3.79 36.78
CA SER A 173 95.00 4.18 37.40
C SER A 173 94.02 4.83 36.41
N ASP A 174 92.72 4.69 36.69
CA ASP A 174 91.56 4.95 35.81
C ASP A 174 91.46 6.41 35.27
N ASP A 175 92.22 7.38 35.80
CA ASP A 175 92.24 8.80 35.38
C ASP A 175 93.05 9.10 34.10
N GLU A 176 94.03 8.27 33.71
CA GLU A 176 94.85 8.54 32.51
C GLU A 176 94.21 8.04 31.20
N ILE A 177 93.33 7.03 31.29
CA ILE A 177 92.68 6.41 30.13
C ILE A 177 91.53 7.30 29.62
N SER A 178 90.79 7.95 30.53
CA SER A 178 89.69 8.86 30.18
C SER A 178 90.15 10.13 29.44
N LYS A 179 91.38 10.58 29.69
CA LYS A 179 91.96 11.80 29.07
C LYS A 179 92.51 11.60 27.65
N LYS A 180 92.82 10.35 27.26
CA LYS A 180 93.25 10.02 25.88
C LYS A 180 92.12 9.55 24.97
N LEU A 181 90.91 9.37 25.50
CA LEU A 181 89.75 8.88 24.77
C LEU A 181 88.71 9.97 24.44
N ASN A 182 88.99 11.23 24.79
CA ASN A 182 88.16 12.40 24.45
C ASN A 182 88.68 13.08 23.18
#